data_AF-A0A4R1R461-F1
#
_entry.id   AF-A0A4R1R461-F1
#
_cell.length_a   1.000
_cell.length_b   1.000
_cell.length_c   1.000
_cell.angle_alpha   90.00
_cell.angle_beta   90.00
_cell.angle_gamma   90.00
#
_symmetry.space_group_name_H-M   'P 1'
#
loop_
_entity.id
_entity.type
_entity.pdbx_description
1 polymer ?
#
loop_
_entity_poly.entity_id
_entity_poly.type
_entity_poly.pdbx_seq_one_letter_code
_entity_poly.pdbx_strand_id
1 'polypeptide(L)'
;MRIDPSHFLSPESVARNIREALELKRPFALVRVGDGEALAMAQDTVLPLDEIKKQGFLRYAGISVPDLKARDELLTMLPRADLVGLPQRWDLPYFAPLVEQILERHNLALRNVCDCCINYALHQAGLLLPLLAGRRILLIGRRSRELAGILQQYYQIRTVGRLIIDNYRQVPQILQLCRNYQFDIAFVAAGIPAVTLCVKIASHLGKVALDLGHLADRIIEEYL
;
A
#
# COMPACT_ATOMS: atom_id res chain seq x y z
N MET A 1 -3.02 -19.16 -7.43
CA MET A 1 -2.85 -18.31 -8.65
C MET A 1 -1.36 -18.17 -8.90
N ARG A 2 -0.87 -18.45 -10.12
CA ARG A 2 0.51 -18.12 -10.49
C ARG A 2 0.61 -16.66 -10.93
N ILE A 3 1.70 -16.01 -10.59
CA ILE A 3 1.99 -14.64 -10.98
C ILE A 3 2.50 -14.69 -12.42
N ASP A 4 1.86 -13.92 -13.30
CA ASP A 4 2.28 -13.76 -14.68
C ASP A 4 2.43 -12.27 -15.00
N PRO A 5 3.67 -11.75 -15.11
CA PRO A 5 3.93 -10.35 -15.38
C PRO A 5 3.35 -9.86 -16.71
N SER A 6 3.05 -10.75 -17.67
CA SER A 6 2.40 -10.35 -18.93
C SER A 6 0.99 -9.78 -18.73
N HIS A 7 0.35 -10.07 -17.58
CA HIS A 7 -0.94 -9.53 -17.20
C HIS A 7 -0.84 -8.26 -16.34
N PHE A 8 0.36 -7.78 -16.03
CA PHE A 8 0.53 -6.61 -15.16
C PHE A 8 0.19 -5.33 -15.92
N LEU A 9 -0.61 -4.46 -15.29
CA LEU A 9 -0.86 -3.12 -15.81
C LEU A 9 0.43 -2.30 -15.81
N SER A 10 0.68 -1.59 -16.92
CA SER A 10 1.79 -0.65 -17.05
C SER A 10 1.62 0.57 -16.13
N PRO A 11 2.71 1.29 -15.79
CA PRO A 11 2.63 2.53 -15.02
C PRO A 11 1.64 3.56 -15.59
N GLU A 12 1.59 3.71 -16.91
CA GLU A 12 0.66 4.63 -17.59
C GLU A 12 -0.79 4.20 -17.40
N SER A 13 -1.06 2.89 -17.47
CA SER A 13 -2.41 2.35 -17.27
C SER A 13 -2.85 2.47 -15.81
N VAL A 14 -1.93 2.24 -14.86
CA VAL A 14 -2.19 2.49 -13.44
C VAL A 14 -2.46 3.97 -13.17
N ALA A 15 -1.63 4.87 -13.70
CA ALA A 15 -1.83 6.31 -13.57
C ALA A 15 -3.17 6.77 -14.17
N ARG A 16 -3.56 6.22 -15.32
CA ARG A 16 -4.86 6.49 -15.96
C ARG A 16 -6.02 6.05 -15.07
N ASN A 17 -5.96 4.84 -14.52
CA ASN A 17 -7.00 4.32 -13.63
C ASN A 17 -7.16 5.17 -12.36
N ILE A 18 -6.03 5.59 -11.75
CA ILE A 18 -6.05 6.49 -10.60
C ILE A 18 -6.65 7.85 -10.97
N ARG A 19 -6.24 8.42 -12.10
CA ARG A 19 -6.74 9.72 -12.58
C ARG A 19 -8.24 9.68 -12.83
N GLU A 20 -8.72 8.69 -13.55
CA GLU A 20 -10.14 8.49 -13.80
C GLU A 20 -10.89 8.34 -12.47
N ALA A 21 -10.33 7.60 -11.51
CA ALA A 21 -10.95 7.47 -10.19
C ALA A 21 -11.10 8.82 -9.46
N LEU A 22 -10.08 9.67 -9.53
CA LEU A 22 -10.09 11.01 -8.95
C LEU A 22 -11.05 11.97 -9.67
N GLU A 23 -11.14 11.88 -11.00
CA GLU A 23 -12.02 12.72 -11.83
C GLU A 23 -13.49 12.34 -11.62
N LEU A 24 -13.80 11.05 -11.63
CA LEU A 24 -15.14 10.52 -11.40
C LEU A 24 -15.53 10.44 -9.91
N LYS A 25 -14.61 10.79 -9.00
CA LYS A 25 -14.78 10.68 -7.55
C LYS A 25 -15.26 9.29 -7.10
N ARG A 26 -14.74 8.24 -7.75
CA ARG A 26 -15.01 6.85 -7.38
C ARG A 26 -13.97 6.34 -6.39
N PRO A 27 -14.35 5.45 -5.46
CA PRO A 27 -13.38 4.80 -4.59
C PRO A 27 -12.35 4.03 -5.42
N PHE A 28 -11.10 4.05 -4.98
CA PHE A 28 -10.02 3.29 -5.60
C PHE A 28 -8.91 2.98 -4.58
N ALA A 29 -8.57 1.71 -4.42
CA ALA A 29 -7.46 1.26 -3.58
C ALA A 29 -6.36 0.60 -4.43
N LEU A 30 -5.17 1.21 -4.39
CA LEU A 30 -3.92 0.57 -4.83
C LEU A 30 -3.17 0.08 -3.59
N VAL A 31 -3.02 -1.24 -3.48
CA VAL A 31 -2.24 -1.89 -2.42
C VAL A 31 -1.09 -2.67 -3.03
N ARG A 32 -0.02 -2.92 -2.27
CA ARG A 32 1.15 -3.65 -2.76
C ARG A 32 1.50 -4.76 -1.78
N VAL A 33 2.01 -5.86 -2.30
CA VAL A 33 2.51 -7.00 -1.52
C VAL A 33 4.02 -7.06 -1.68
N GLY A 34 4.74 -6.61 -0.67
CA GLY A 34 6.18 -6.85 -0.53
C GLY A 34 6.46 -8.11 0.31
N ASP A 35 7.71 -8.24 0.70
CA ASP A 35 8.20 -9.30 1.61
C ASP A 35 7.54 -9.23 2.98
N GLY A 36 7.34 -8.03 3.54
CA GLY A 36 6.66 -7.82 4.82
C GLY A 36 5.21 -8.31 4.81
N GLU A 37 4.44 -7.93 3.79
CA GLU A 37 3.05 -8.38 3.64
C GLU A 37 2.97 -9.89 3.37
N ALA A 38 3.87 -10.43 2.54
CA ALA A 38 3.93 -11.87 2.28
C ALA A 38 4.21 -12.68 3.56
N LEU A 39 5.22 -12.29 4.34
CA LEU A 39 5.52 -12.92 5.62
C LEU A 39 4.38 -12.77 6.63
N ALA A 40 3.72 -11.61 6.67
CA ALA A 40 2.57 -11.40 7.55
C ALA A 40 1.40 -12.33 7.21
N MET A 41 1.13 -12.55 5.92
CA MET A 41 0.08 -13.45 5.45
C MET A 41 0.44 -14.95 5.58
N ALA A 42 1.74 -15.28 5.61
CA ALA A 42 2.23 -16.66 5.73
C ALA A 42 2.16 -17.23 7.16
N GLN A 43 1.89 -16.39 8.17
CA GLN A 43 1.93 -16.75 9.59
C GLN A 43 1.08 -17.99 9.92
N ASP A 44 1.74 -19.07 10.35
CA ASP A 44 1.09 -20.30 10.80
C ASP A 44 0.16 -20.92 9.74
N THR A 45 0.43 -20.59 8.48
CA THR A 45 -0.20 -21.20 7.31
C THR A 45 0.93 -21.76 6.47
N VAL A 46 1.50 -20.96 5.57
CA VAL A 46 2.56 -21.39 4.66
C VAL A 46 3.88 -21.56 5.41
N LEU A 47 4.19 -20.69 6.37
CA LEU A 47 5.43 -20.73 7.15
C LEU A 47 5.15 -20.87 8.64
N PRO A 48 5.99 -21.63 9.38
CA PRO A 48 5.89 -21.72 10.84
C PRO A 48 6.27 -20.38 11.49
N LEU A 49 5.64 -20.06 12.61
CA LEU A 49 5.84 -18.79 13.32
C LEU A 49 7.31 -18.53 13.69
N ASP A 50 8.06 -19.56 14.05
CA ASP A 50 9.46 -19.41 14.44
C ASP A 50 10.38 -19.07 13.27
N GLU A 51 10.03 -19.43 12.03
CA GLU A 51 10.74 -18.96 10.84
C GLU A 51 10.48 -17.47 10.61
N ILE A 52 9.23 -17.04 10.75
CA ILE A 52 8.84 -15.64 10.54
C ILE A 52 9.46 -14.73 11.59
N LYS A 53 9.51 -15.16 12.86
CA LYS A 53 10.13 -14.39 13.95
C LYS A 53 11.62 -14.09 13.68
N LYS A 54 12.35 -14.97 12.98
CA LYS A 54 13.77 -14.76 12.66
C LYS A 54 14.01 -13.56 11.76
N GLN A 55 13.01 -13.13 10.98
CA GLN A 55 13.15 -11.98 10.08
C GLN A 55 13.25 -10.65 10.85
N GLY A 56 12.63 -10.55 12.03
CA GLY A 56 12.77 -9.41 12.95
C GLY A 56 12.15 -8.07 12.51
N PHE A 57 12.06 -7.80 11.21
CA PHE A 57 11.63 -6.50 10.67
C PHE A 57 10.12 -6.29 10.65
N LEU A 58 9.31 -7.34 10.83
CA LEU A 58 7.84 -7.20 10.83
C LEU A 58 7.32 -6.24 11.90
N ARG A 59 8.02 -6.14 13.05
CA ARG A 59 7.68 -5.18 14.10
C ARG A 59 7.80 -3.74 13.60
N TYR A 60 8.86 -3.44 12.83
CA TYR A 60 9.04 -2.14 12.19
C TYR A 60 7.98 -1.89 11.11
N ALA A 61 7.55 -2.95 10.40
CA ALA A 61 6.49 -2.89 9.41
C ALA A 61 5.06 -2.88 10.01
N GLY A 62 4.92 -2.83 11.35
CA GLY A 62 3.65 -2.64 12.05
C GLY A 62 3.00 -3.91 12.62
N ILE A 63 3.67 -5.07 12.55
CA ILE A 63 3.16 -6.37 13.03
C ILE A 63 4.07 -6.98 14.10
N SER A 64 3.50 -7.38 15.24
CA SER A 64 4.20 -8.19 16.25
C SER A 64 3.80 -9.66 16.11
N VAL A 65 4.76 -10.54 15.83
CA VAL A 65 4.48 -11.97 15.54
C VAL A 65 4.30 -12.74 16.86
N PRO A 66 3.22 -13.54 17.01
CA PRO A 66 2.13 -13.76 16.05
C PRO A 66 1.07 -12.65 16.07
N ASP A 67 0.59 -12.27 14.88
CA ASP A 67 -0.64 -11.50 14.71
C ASP A 67 -1.53 -12.14 13.63
N LEU A 68 -2.19 -13.23 14.00
CA LEU A 68 -3.04 -14.00 13.08
C LEU A 68 -4.30 -13.22 12.68
N LYS A 69 -4.75 -12.28 13.51
CA LYS A 69 -5.86 -11.40 13.15
C LYS A 69 -5.46 -10.48 11.99
N ALA A 70 -4.27 -9.87 12.07
CA ALA A 70 -3.75 -9.07 10.97
C ALA A 70 -3.55 -9.90 9.70
N ARG A 71 -3.02 -11.13 9.83
CA ARG A 71 -2.90 -12.09 8.73
C ARG A 71 -4.24 -12.29 8.01
N ASP A 72 -5.29 -12.64 8.75
CA ASP A 72 -6.60 -12.95 8.19
C ASP A 72 -7.28 -11.72 7.58
N GLU A 73 -7.10 -10.56 8.20
CA GLU A 73 -7.58 -9.30 7.65
C GLU A 73 -6.87 -8.96 6.33
N LEU A 74 -5.54 -9.08 6.23
CA LEU A 74 -4.79 -8.84 4.99
C LEU A 74 -5.29 -9.73 3.85
N LEU A 75 -5.42 -11.04 4.11
CA LEU A 75 -5.94 -12.01 3.15
C LEU A 75 -7.35 -11.66 2.67
N THR A 76 -8.19 -11.11 3.57
CA THR A 76 -9.54 -10.65 3.23
C THR A 76 -9.54 -9.35 2.41
N MET A 77 -8.54 -8.48 2.60
CA MET A 77 -8.48 -7.16 1.94
C MET A 77 -7.92 -7.25 0.51
N LEU A 78 -6.95 -8.13 0.25
CA LEU A 78 -6.34 -8.25 -1.08
C LEU A 78 -7.34 -8.37 -2.24
N PRO A 79 -8.31 -9.32 -2.23
CA PRO A 79 -9.27 -9.44 -3.33
C PRO A 79 -10.29 -8.28 -3.39
N ARG A 80 -10.33 -7.40 -2.38
CA ARG A 80 -11.21 -6.23 -2.33
C ARG A 80 -10.53 -4.95 -2.83
N ALA A 81 -9.21 -4.97 -3.04
CA ALA A 81 -8.51 -3.84 -3.64
C ALA A 81 -8.84 -3.74 -5.14
N ASP A 82 -8.88 -2.51 -5.66
CA ASP A 82 -9.10 -2.25 -7.07
C ASP A 82 -7.89 -2.64 -7.92
N LEU A 83 -6.69 -2.53 -7.34
CA LEU A 83 -5.42 -2.91 -7.95
C LEU A 83 -4.43 -3.41 -6.90
N VAL A 84 -3.81 -4.56 -7.16
CA VAL A 84 -2.80 -5.16 -6.29
C VAL A 84 -1.44 -5.20 -6.98
N GLY A 85 -0.43 -4.60 -6.38
CA GLY A 85 0.97 -4.75 -6.78
C GLY A 85 1.54 -6.06 -6.27
N LEU A 86 2.00 -6.93 -7.16
CA LEU A 86 2.57 -8.24 -6.85
C LEU A 86 4.07 -8.30 -7.19
N PRO A 87 4.86 -9.06 -6.43
CA PRO A 87 6.29 -9.17 -6.69
C PRO A 87 6.61 -10.06 -7.88
N GLN A 88 7.68 -9.71 -8.61
CA GLN A 88 8.19 -10.47 -9.77
C GLN A 88 9.54 -11.16 -9.50
N ARG A 89 10.04 -11.12 -8.26
CA ARG A 89 11.31 -11.74 -7.91
C ARG A 89 11.06 -13.19 -7.47
N TRP A 90 11.33 -14.15 -8.35
CA TRP A 90 11.30 -15.59 -8.04
C TRP A 90 12.57 -16.11 -7.38
N ASP A 91 13.67 -15.39 -7.53
CA ASP A 91 14.97 -15.69 -6.93
C ASP A 91 15.04 -15.37 -5.43
N LEU A 92 14.05 -14.64 -4.90
CA LEU A 92 13.96 -14.30 -3.48
C LEU A 92 12.78 -15.06 -2.83
N PRO A 93 13.00 -15.79 -1.72
CA PRO A 93 12.03 -16.74 -1.19
C PRO A 93 10.73 -16.07 -0.71
N TYR A 94 10.82 -14.89 -0.12
CA TYR A 94 9.67 -14.18 0.49
C TYR A 94 8.93 -13.25 -0.48
N PHE A 95 9.21 -13.34 -1.77
CA PHE A 95 8.58 -12.54 -2.82
C PHE A 95 7.62 -13.41 -3.64
N ALA A 96 7.81 -13.54 -4.96
CA ALA A 96 6.87 -14.24 -5.84
C ALA A 96 6.56 -15.69 -5.38
N PRO A 97 7.55 -16.52 -4.97
CA PRO A 97 7.29 -17.90 -4.59
C PRO A 97 6.41 -18.03 -3.34
N LEU A 98 6.62 -17.20 -2.33
CA LEU A 98 5.81 -17.19 -1.11
C LEU A 98 4.40 -16.65 -1.41
N VAL A 99 4.30 -15.58 -2.19
CA VAL A 99 2.99 -15.00 -2.55
C VAL A 99 2.14 -15.99 -3.35
N GLU A 100 2.72 -16.71 -4.31
CA GLU A 100 2.01 -17.76 -5.05
C GLU A 100 1.47 -18.87 -4.12
N GLN A 101 2.29 -19.34 -3.17
CA GLN A 101 1.88 -20.35 -2.18
C GLN A 101 0.74 -19.84 -1.29
N ILE A 102 0.79 -18.58 -0.87
CA ILE A 102 -0.28 -17.95 -0.09
C ILE A 102 -1.57 -17.88 -0.92
N LEU A 103 -1.50 -17.38 -2.16
CA LEU A 103 -2.66 -17.26 -3.03
C LEU A 103 -3.28 -18.63 -3.33
N GLU A 104 -2.46 -19.66 -3.55
CA GLU A 104 -2.92 -21.04 -3.75
C GLU A 104 -3.57 -21.60 -2.48
N ARG A 105 -2.89 -21.54 -1.34
CA ARG A 105 -3.38 -22.09 -0.07
C ARG A 105 -4.70 -21.48 0.38
N HIS A 106 -4.89 -20.18 0.12
CA HIS A 106 -6.09 -19.45 0.50
C HIS A 106 -7.12 -19.32 -0.64
N ASN A 107 -6.90 -19.98 -1.78
CA ASN A 107 -7.77 -19.93 -2.96
C ASN A 107 -8.11 -18.49 -3.40
N LEU A 108 -7.12 -17.60 -3.33
CA LEU A 108 -7.27 -16.21 -3.70
C LEU A 108 -7.01 -16.02 -5.20
N ALA A 109 -7.95 -15.34 -5.86
CA ALA A 109 -7.83 -14.89 -7.24
C ALA A 109 -7.89 -13.36 -7.27
N LEU A 110 -6.85 -12.75 -7.82
CA LEU A 110 -6.74 -11.29 -7.96
C LEU A 110 -7.04 -10.92 -9.42
N ARG A 111 -7.87 -9.89 -9.63
CA ARG A 111 -8.37 -9.52 -10.97
C ARG A 111 -7.45 -8.54 -11.68
N ASN A 112 -7.12 -7.44 -11.01
CA ASN A 112 -6.27 -6.39 -11.54
C ASN A 112 -4.96 -6.39 -10.78
N VAL A 113 -3.87 -6.62 -11.49
CA VAL A 113 -2.54 -6.72 -10.92
C VAL A 113 -1.56 -5.80 -11.63
N CYS A 114 -0.55 -5.35 -10.90
CA CYS A 114 0.60 -4.62 -11.41
C CYS A 114 1.84 -5.05 -10.63
N ASP A 115 2.99 -4.44 -10.90
CA ASP A 115 4.22 -4.71 -10.16
C ASP A 115 4.17 -4.14 -8.72
N CYS A 116 4.72 -4.83 -7.72
CA CYS A 116 4.75 -4.31 -6.34
C CYS A 116 5.63 -3.05 -6.14
N CYS A 117 6.52 -2.75 -7.10
CA CYS A 117 7.30 -1.53 -7.21
C CYS A 117 6.61 -0.45 -8.06
N ILE A 118 5.32 -0.59 -8.38
CA ILE A 118 4.54 0.37 -9.17
C ILE A 118 4.62 1.80 -8.63
N ASN A 119 4.72 1.97 -7.30
CA ASN A 119 4.94 3.27 -6.67
C ASN A 119 6.20 3.94 -7.22
N TYR A 120 7.34 3.24 -7.25
CA TYR A 120 8.59 3.76 -7.79
C TYR A 120 8.49 4.01 -9.29
N ALA A 121 7.87 3.10 -10.04
CA ALA A 121 7.70 3.25 -11.48
C ALA A 121 6.86 4.49 -11.82
N LEU A 122 5.78 4.75 -11.08
CA LEU A 122 4.96 5.97 -11.23
C LEU A 122 5.76 7.24 -10.93
N HIS A 123 6.62 7.22 -9.90
CA HIS A 123 7.47 8.36 -9.56
C HIS A 123 8.55 8.62 -10.63
N GLN A 124 9.30 7.59 -11.00
CA GLN A 124 10.38 7.67 -11.99
C GLN A 124 9.88 8.08 -13.37
N ALA A 125 8.68 7.62 -13.76
CA ALA A 125 8.04 8.04 -15.01
C ALA A 125 7.42 9.46 -14.95
N GLY A 126 7.52 10.16 -13.81
CA GLY A 126 6.92 11.48 -13.62
C GLY A 126 5.39 11.46 -13.59
N LEU A 127 4.76 10.30 -13.36
CA LEU A 127 3.31 10.10 -13.41
C LEU A 127 2.63 10.33 -12.06
N LEU A 128 3.34 10.19 -10.94
CA LEU A 128 2.76 10.25 -9.60
C LEU A 128 2.35 11.67 -9.18
N LEU A 129 3.27 12.64 -9.24
CA LEU A 129 3.02 14.01 -8.77
C LEU A 129 1.92 14.74 -9.56
N PRO A 130 1.77 14.56 -10.89
CA PRO A 130 0.62 15.11 -11.61
C PRO A 130 -0.75 14.63 -11.10
N LEU A 131 -0.85 13.45 -10.47
CA LEU A 131 -2.11 12.97 -9.87
C LEU A 131 -2.52 13.77 -8.64
N LEU A 132 -1.57 14.47 -8.02
CA LEU A 132 -1.76 15.24 -6.79
C LEU A 132 -2.12 16.70 -7.05
N ALA A 133 -1.79 17.22 -8.23
CA ALA A 133 -1.99 18.63 -8.58
C ALA A 133 -3.47 19.01 -8.46
N GLY A 134 -3.76 20.06 -7.69
CA GLY A 134 -5.11 20.56 -7.46
C GLY A 134 -6.01 19.65 -6.60
N ARG A 135 -5.46 18.61 -5.95
CA ARG A 135 -6.22 17.67 -5.11
C ARG A 135 -5.99 17.93 -3.62
N ARG A 136 -6.97 17.54 -2.80
CA ARG A 136 -6.86 17.55 -1.34
C ARG A 136 -6.23 16.24 -0.88
N ILE A 137 -5.03 16.32 -0.32
CA ILE A 137 -4.20 15.14 -0.04
C ILE A 137 -4.10 14.92 1.46
N LEU A 138 -4.47 13.72 1.90
CA LEU A 138 -4.20 13.24 3.26
C LEU A 138 -2.96 12.35 3.24
N LEU A 139 -1.95 12.69 4.04
CA LEU A 139 -0.77 11.82 4.20
C LEU A 139 -0.92 10.95 5.44
N ILE A 140 -0.58 9.67 5.33
CA ILE A 140 -0.62 8.72 6.44
C ILE A 140 0.70 7.97 6.50
N GLY A 141 1.45 8.15 7.59
CA GLY A 141 2.76 7.51 7.78
C GLY A 141 3.66 8.30 8.72
N ARG A 142 4.72 7.65 9.21
CA ARG A 142 5.65 8.22 10.20
C ARG A 142 6.29 9.52 9.77
N ARG A 143 6.78 9.58 8.53
CA ARG A 143 7.43 10.76 7.94
C ARG A 143 6.47 11.65 7.14
N SER A 144 5.17 11.58 7.44
CA SER A 144 4.16 12.39 6.74
C SER A 144 4.38 13.90 6.93
N ARG A 145 5.05 14.31 8.02
CA ARG A 145 5.39 15.71 8.27
C ARG A 145 6.45 16.20 7.30
N GLU A 146 7.52 15.45 7.12
CA GLU A 146 8.63 15.73 6.21
C GLU A 146 8.15 15.68 4.76
N LEU A 147 7.41 14.63 4.38
CA LEU A 147 6.86 14.52 3.04
C LEU A 147 5.94 15.71 2.69
N ALA A 148 5.08 16.15 3.63
CA ALA A 148 4.27 17.34 3.41
C ALA A 148 5.11 18.61 3.18
N GLY A 149 6.25 18.74 3.86
CA GLY A 149 7.19 19.84 3.67
C GLY A 149 7.76 19.85 2.26
N ILE A 150 8.25 18.69 1.79
CA ILE A 150 8.80 18.53 0.43
C ILE A 150 7.74 18.81 -0.64
N LEU A 151 6.53 18.23 -0.50
CA LEU A 151 5.41 18.45 -1.41
C LEU A 151 5.04 19.93 -1.53
N GLN A 152 5.01 20.64 -0.40
CA GLN A 152 4.69 22.07 -0.39
C GLN A 152 5.82 22.93 -0.99
N GLN A 153 7.06 22.67 -0.61
CA GLN A 153 8.20 23.52 -0.95
C GLN A 153 8.58 23.39 -2.42
N TYR A 154 8.68 22.16 -2.93
CA TYR A 154 9.24 21.90 -4.25
C TYR A 154 8.18 21.73 -5.34
N TYR A 155 6.97 21.28 -4.97
CA TYR A 155 5.92 20.97 -5.94
C TYR A 155 4.64 21.79 -5.75
N GLN A 156 4.62 22.70 -4.77
CA GLN A 156 3.49 23.58 -4.46
C GLN A 156 2.19 22.81 -4.18
N ILE A 157 2.33 21.56 -3.71
CA ILE A 157 1.24 20.66 -3.37
C ILE A 157 0.94 20.79 -1.86
N ARG A 158 -0.27 21.27 -1.54
CA ARG A 158 -0.76 21.39 -0.16
C ARG A 158 -1.40 20.08 0.31
N THR A 159 -1.10 19.68 1.54
CA THR A 159 -1.78 18.57 2.22
C THR A 159 -2.87 19.12 3.14
N VAL A 160 -4.02 18.44 3.22
CA VAL A 160 -5.14 18.84 4.10
C VAL A 160 -5.02 18.27 5.50
N GLY A 161 -4.16 17.27 5.67
CA GLY A 161 -3.99 16.57 6.93
C GLY A 161 -2.84 15.59 6.90
N ARG A 162 -2.43 15.17 8.08
CA ARG A 162 -1.40 14.16 8.29
C ARG A 162 -1.79 13.28 9.47
N LEU A 163 -1.64 11.98 9.31
CA LEU A 163 -1.85 11.00 10.37
C LEU A 163 -0.62 10.10 10.47
N ILE A 164 -0.33 9.62 11.67
CA ILE A 164 0.78 8.69 11.93
C ILE A 164 0.18 7.35 12.34
N ILE A 165 0.74 6.28 11.80
CA ILE A 165 0.39 4.90 12.15
C ILE A 165 1.69 4.11 12.26
N ASP A 166 1.83 3.39 13.37
CA ASP A 166 3.03 2.62 13.71
C ASP A 166 2.72 1.14 13.92
N ASN A 167 1.44 0.79 14.09
CA ASN A 167 1.00 -0.56 14.38
C ASN A 167 -0.32 -0.88 13.67
N TYR A 168 -0.45 -2.12 13.21
CA TYR A 168 -1.63 -2.63 12.53
C TYR A 168 -2.91 -2.49 13.36
N ARG A 169 -2.83 -2.62 14.69
CA ARG A 169 -3.99 -2.48 15.59
C ARG A 169 -4.59 -1.07 15.59
N GLN A 170 -3.85 -0.07 15.11
CA GLN A 170 -4.33 1.30 15.00
C GLN A 170 -5.19 1.53 13.74
N VAL A 171 -5.24 0.61 12.77
CA VAL A 171 -6.01 0.78 11.53
C VAL A 171 -7.46 1.24 11.77
N PRO A 172 -8.25 0.66 12.71
CA PRO A 172 -9.61 1.14 12.98
C PRO A 172 -9.66 2.59 13.47
N GLN A 173 -8.75 2.96 14.38
CA GLN A 173 -8.66 4.32 14.91
C GLN A 173 -8.26 5.33 13.82
N ILE A 174 -7.27 4.99 13.00
CA ILE A 174 -6.78 5.86 11.92
C ILE A 174 -7.87 6.06 10.87
N LEU A 175 -8.63 5.01 10.52
CA LEU A 175 -9.79 5.13 9.64
C LEU A 175 -10.83 6.10 10.21
N GLN A 176 -11.08 6.07 11.52
CA GLN A 176 -11.99 7.03 12.15
C GLN A 176 -11.45 8.46 12.06
N LEU A 177 -10.15 8.66 12.30
CA LEU A 177 -9.52 9.98 12.19
C LEU A 177 -9.53 10.53 10.76
N CYS A 178 -9.43 9.67 9.74
CA CYS A 178 -9.55 10.08 8.33
C CYS A 178 -10.88 10.79 8.05
N ARG A 179 -11.98 10.45 8.74
CA ARG A 179 -13.30 11.09 8.58
C ARG A 179 -13.31 12.59 8.92
N ASN A 180 -12.35 13.04 9.74
CA ASN A 180 -12.24 14.44 10.12
C ASN A 180 -11.58 15.31 9.03
N TYR A 181 -11.12 14.70 7.94
CA TYR A 181 -10.47 15.40 6.84
C TYR A 181 -11.31 15.35 5.57
N GLN A 182 -11.36 16.47 4.87
CA GLN A 182 -11.94 16.56 3.54
C GLN A 182 -10.83 16.38 2.50
N PHE A 183 -10.67 15.15 2.01
CA PHE A 183 -9.63 14.78 1.04
C PHE A 183 -10.22 14.07 -0.19
N ASP A 184 -9.44 14.05 -1.27
CA ASP A 184 -9.72 13.34 -2.52
C ASP A 184 -8.87 12.07 -2.61
N ILE A 185 -7.62 12.17 -2.15
CA ILE A 185 -6.62 11.10 -2.18
C ILE A 185 -5.88 10.98 -0.86
N ALA A 186 -5.67 9.74 -0.41
CA ALA A 186 -4.78 9.40 0.70
C ALA A 186 -3.50 8.74 0.17
N PHE A 187 -2.35 9.24 0.60
CA PHE A 187 -1.05 8.57 0.41
C PHE A 187 -0.66 7.88 1.71
N VAL A 188 -0.51 6.57 1.65
CA VAL A 188 -0.32 5.72 2.83
C VAL A 188 1.07 5.05 2.76
N ALA A 189 1.98 5.49 3.62
CA ALA A 189 3.32 4.93 3.80
C ALA A 189 3.43 4.35 5.21
N ALA A 190 2.80 3.19 5.40
CA ALA A 190 2.51 2.63 6.73
C ALA A 190 2.99 1.19 6.93
N GLY A 191 3.80 0.63 6.02
CA GLY A 191 4.14 -0.80 6.02
C GLY A 191 2.89 -1.67 5.84
N ILE A 192 2.83 -2.80 6.53
CA ILE A 192 1.75 -3.80 6.45
C ILE A 192 0.34 -3.20 6.70
N PRO A 193 0.13 -2.28 7.66
CA PRO A 193 -1.14 -1.57 7.81
C PRO A 193 -1.68 -0.88 6.55
N ALA A 194 -0.82 -0.52 5.59
CA ALA A 194 -1.21 0.23 4.40
C ALA A 194 -2.25 -0.53 3.55
N VAL A 195 -2.09 -1.84 3.38
CA VAL A 195 -3.00 -2.68 2.58
C VAL A 195 -4.43 -2.54 3.08
N THR A 196 -4.64 -2.85 4.36
CA THR A 196 -5.98 -2.82 4.97
C THR A 196 -6.52 -1.40 5.06
N LEU A 197 -5.67 -0.42 5.35
CA LEU A 197 -6.10 0.96 5.48
C LEU A 197 -6.54 1.55 4.13
N CYS A 198 -5.79 1.32 3.05
CA CYS A 198 -6.16 1.79 1.71
C CYS A 198 -7.52 1.23 1.27
N VAL A 199 -7.73 -0.09 1.42
CA VAL A 199 -9.00 -0.74 1.06
C VAL A 199 -10.16 -0.19 1.90
N LYS A 200 -9.96 0.02 3.21
CA LYS A 200 -10.99 0.58 4.09
C LYS A 200 -11.27 2.06 3.79
N ILE A 201 -10.26 2.86 3.44
CA ILE A 201 -10.46 4.26 3.02
C ILE A 201 -11.30 4.30 1.74
N ALA A 202 -10.98 3.47 0.74
CA ALA A 202 -11.76 3.42 -0.50
C ALA A 202 -13.20 2.98 -0.23
N SER A 203 -13.38 1.81 0.38
CA SER A 203 -14.72 1.22 0.58
C SER A 203 -15.60 1.96 1.59
N HIS A 204 -15.04 2.54 2.66
CA HIS A 204 -15.85 3.17 3.72
C HIS A 204 -15.96 4.69 3.57
N LEU A 205 -15.00 5.34 2.91
CA LEU A 205 -14.96 6.81 2.78
C LEU A 205 -15.17 7.29 1.34
N GLY A 206 -15.21 6.37 0.37
CA GLY A 206 -15.44 6.71 -1.04
C GLY A 206 -14.27 7.47 -1.68
N LYS A 207 -13.03 7.25 -1.20
CA LYS A 207 -11.84 8.01 -1.60
C LYS A 207 -10.83 7.18 -2.39
N VAL A 208 -9.90 7.86 -3.02
CA VAL A 208 -8.72 7.20 -3.59
C VAL A 208 -7.67 7.01 -2.48
N ALA A 209 -7.07 5.83 -2.39
CA ALA A 209 -5.99 5.55 -1.43
C ALA A 209 -4.89 4.72 -2.10
N LEU A 210 -3.65 5.22 -2.01
CA LEU A 210 -2.48 4.58 -2.59
C LEU A 210 -1.48 4.19 -1.50
N ASP A 211 -1.08 2.93 -1.52
CA ASP A 211 0.06 2.44 -0.74
C ASP A 211 1.37 2.88 -1.41
N LEU A 212 2.11 3.78 -0.75
CA LEU A 212 3.39 4.31 -1.24
C LEU A 212 4.61 3.57 -0.69
N GLY A 213 4.48 2.84 0.41
CA GLY A 213 5.62 2.22 1.10
C GLY A 213 6.81 3.18 1.26
N HIS A 214 8.01 2.68 1.00
CA HIS A 214 9.26 3.43 1.11
C HIS A 214 9.48 4.51 0.03
N LEU A 215 8.59 4.66 -0.95
CA LEU A 215 8.70 5.79 -1.87
C LEU A 215 8.57 7.13 -1.13
N ALA A 216 7.76 7.19 -0.07
CA ALA A 216 7.68 8.39 0.76
C ALA A 216 9.05 8.79 1.33
N ASP A 217 9.83 7.80 1.79
CA ASP A 217 11.19 8.01 2.31
C ASP A 217 12.13 8.48 1.20
N ARG A 218 12.09 7.83 0.04
CA ARG A 218 12.92 8.21 -1.11
C ARG A 218 12.66 9.63 -1.59
N ILE A 219 11.39 10.04 -1.70
CA ILE A 219 11.03 11.41 -2.07
C ILE A 219 11.59 12.40 -1.04
N ILE A 220 11.61 12.06 0.25
CA ILE A 220 12.21 12.96 1.26
C ILE A 220 13.74 13.02 1.07
N GLU A 221 14.38 11.88 0.90
CA GLU A 221 15.84 11.74 0.76
C GLU A 221 16.40 12.38 -0.51
N GLU A 222 15.61 12.55 -1.56
CA GLU A 222 15.97 13.31 -2.77
C GLU A 222 16.25 14.81 -2.48
N TYR A 223 15.81 15.33 -1.33
CA TYR A 223 15.86 16.75 -0.98
C TYR A 223 16.52 17.05 0.39
N LEU A 224 17.14 16.04 1.01
CA LEU A 224 17.96 16.19 2.23
C LEU A 224 19.45 16.22 1.86
#